data_AF-A0A6G1HJ15-F1
#
_entry.id   AF-A0A6G1HJ15-F1
#
_cell.length_a   1.000
_cell.length_b   1.000
_cell.length_c   1.000
_cell.angle_alpha   90.00
_cell.angle_beta   90.00
_cell.angle_gamma   90.00
#
_symmetry.space_group_name_H-M   'P 1'
#
loop_
_entity.id
_entity.type
_entity.pdbx_description
1 polymer ?
#
loop_
_entity_poly.entity_id
_entity_poly.type
_entity_poly.pdbx_seq_one_letter_code
_entity_poly.pdbx_strand_id
1 'polypeptide(L)'
;MSTIREALKKLARWLAKAFNWHRSPPPPWARPTFNPLVVRLLDRLNEEGITIIEWEIMLLRRLNYPLADGDSRFFLVPDDQIQRIPDLAAPIGLYPTYGETSLRKAWAIEHARGAVRFQLGPPDIPGKMLNQRLVFAPLSWTGLTLDETVPIPPKDKDPSRLVIHNVPPYSRTVPLQATCTALARMAAREDRRSRLRGKFTESLGSVMVETLFDTSYEGDYAVTLPNEVLLSEKEVAEIENAIKTVKGWTFRSGEEWIGRYICQAIRNEREWNQLPARGGVFQPPPGGLKLGNTGQISPEFRI
;
A
#
# COMPACT_ATOMS: atom_id res chain seq x y z
N MET A 1 -13.23 27.09 -0.21
CA MET A 1 -12.88 26.59 1.14
C MET A 1 -13.83 25.51 1.68
N SER A 2 -15.07 25.34 1.17
CA SER A 2 -15.96 24.26 1.65
C SER A 2 -15.57 22.85 1.18
N THR A 3 -14.73 22.73 0.15
CA THR A 3 -14.24 21.46 -0.39
C THR A 3 -13.24 20.79 0.55
N ILE A 4 -12.05 21.32 0.83
CA ILE A 4 -11.00 20.67 1.69
C ILE A 4 -11.58 20.02 2.97
N ARG A 5 -12.50 20.74 3.62
CA ARG A 5 -13.16 20.38 4.87
C ARG A 5 -14.05 19.13 4.81
N GLU A 6 -14.54 18.75 3.64
CA GLU A 6 -15.35 17.54 3.45
C GLU A 6 -14.48 16.30 3.17
N ALA A 7 -13.21 16.47 2.73
CA ALA A 7 -12.27 15.33 2.55
C ALA A 7 -11.93 14.82 3.91
N LEU A 8 -11.44 15.70 4.78
CA LEU A 8 -10.90 15.29 6.07
C LEU A 8 -11.98 14.60 6.89
N LYS A 9 -13.26 14.91 6.69
CA LYS A 9 -14.38 14.22 7.34
C LYS A 9 -14.81 12.94 6.68
N LYS A 10 -14.86 12.90 5.35
CA LYS A 10 -15.08 11.63 4.65
C LYS A 10 -13.97 10.67 4.99
N LEU A 11 -12.72 11.13 4.98
CA LEU A 11 -11.50 10.41 5.31
C LEU A 11 -11.48 10.01 6.78
N ALA A 12 -11.72 10.90 7.76
CA ALA A 12 -11.77 10.55 9.18
C ALA A 12 -12.93 9.62 9.54
N ARG A 13 -14.15 9.83 9.01
CA ARG A 13 -15.27 8.89 9.22
C ARG A 13 -15.03 7.54 8.56
N TRP A 14 -14.38 7.56 7.39
CA TRP A 14 -14.03 6.37 6.66
C TRP A 14 -12.90 5.60 7.37
N LEU A 15 -11.88 6.28 7.89
CA LEU A 15 -10.82 5.74 8.73
C LEU A 15 -11.41 5.19 10.04
N ALA A 16 -12.22 5.96 10.77
CA ALA A 16 -12.86 5.48 12.01
C ALA A 16 -13.75 4.24 11.78
N LYS A 17 -14.39 4.11 10.62
CA LYS A 17 -15.22 2.96 10.27
C LYS A 17 -14.42 1.75 9.77
N ALA A 18 -13.30 1.99 9.06
CA ALA A 18 -12.38 0.94 8.62
C ALA A 18 -11.49 0.41 9.77
N PHE A 19 -11.21 1.23 10.78
CA PHE A 19 -10.18 0.97 11.80
C PHE A 19 -10.69 0.75 13.23
N ASN A 20 -12.01 0.72 13.48
CA ASN A 20 -12.57 0.46 14.83
C ASN A 20 -12.32 -0.97 15.37
N TRP A 21 -11.37 -1.72 14.80
CA TRP A 21 -11.08 -3.10 15.20
C TRP A 21 -9.73 -3.28 15.90
N HIS A 22 -8.73 -2.39 15.74
CA HIS A 22 -7.32 -2.80 15.92
C HIS A 22 -6.35 -1.73 16.45
N ARG A 23 -6.70 -0.96 17.51
CA ARG A 23 -5.79 0.06 18.09
C ARG A 23 -5.12 -0.29 19.43
N SER A 24 -5.32 -1.47 20.00
CA SER A 24 -4.52 -1.85 21.18
C SER A 24 -3.12 -2.31 20.74
N PRO A 25 -2.03 -1.67 21.20
CA PRO A 25 -0.69 -2.18 20.93
C PRO A 25 -0.58 -3.61 21.49
N PRO A 26 0.01 -4.56 20.74
CA PRO A 26 0.21 -5.90 21.25
C PRO A 26 1.07 -5.82 22.52
N PRO A 27 0.75 -6.60 23.56
CA PRO A 27 1.53 -6.57 24.78
C PRO A 27 3.00 -6.95 24.50
N PRO A 28 3.97 -6.49 25.32
CA PRO A 28 5.41 -6.66 25.03
C PRO A 28 5.90 -8.10 24.83
N TRP A 29 5.13 -9.08 25.30
CA TRP A 29 5.39 -10.52 25.15
C TRP A 29 4.81 -11.11 23.85
N ALA A 30 3.91 -10.41 23.18
CA ALA A 30 3.34 -10.80 21.89
C ALA A 30 4.22 -10.36 20.73
N ARG A 31 5.55 -10.49 20.87
CA ARG A 31 6.45 -10.28 19.73
C ARG A 31 6.07 -11.30 18.67
N PRO A 32 5.71 -10.90 17.44
CA PRO A 32 5.35 -11.83 16.39
C PRO A 32 6.56 -12.70 16.07
N THR A 33 6.55 -13.92 16.58
CA THR A 33 7.54 -14.93 16.18
C THR A 33 7.14 -15.42 14.80
N PHE A 34 8.10 -15.42 13.87
CA PHE A 34 7.81 -15.98 12.55
C PHE A 34 7.48 -17.45 12.70
N ASN A 35 6.43 -17.88 12.02
CA ASN A 35 6.20 -19.30 11.80
C ASN A 35 7.51 -19.90 11.24
N PRO A 36 8.11 -20.93 11.88
CA PRO A 36 9.40 -21.49 11.47
C PRO A 36 9.43 -21.94 10.02
N LEU A 37 8.29 -22.39 9.46
CA LEU A 37 8.18 -22.77 8.05
C LEU A 37 8.34 -21.57 7.12
N VAL A 38 7.84 -20.39 7.52
CA VAL A 38 8.02 -19.15 6.77
C VAL A 38 9.50 -18.79 6.75
N VAL A 39 10.18 -18.82 7.90
CA VAL A 39 11.62 -18.53 7.97
C VAL A 39 12.41 -19.46 7.04
N ARG A 40 12.19 -20.77 7.15
CA ARG A 40 12.87 -21.76 6.29
C ARG A 40 12.58 -21.56 4.79
N LEU A 41 11.36 -21.14 4.44
CA LEU A 41 11.06 -20.81 3.04
C LEU A 41 11.82 -19.57 2.59
N LEU A 42 11.80 -18.51 3.38
CA LEU A 42 12.48 -17.26 3.06
C LEU A 42 14.01 -17.46 2.92
N ASP A 43 14.61 -18.30 3.76
CA ASP A 43 16.03 -18.69 3.65
C ASP A 43 16.32 -19.40 2.32
N ARG A 44 15.48 -20.37 1.94
CA ARG A 44 15.61 -21.10 0.66
C ARG A 44 15.41 -20.20 -0.55
N LEU A 45 14.43 -19.29 -0.51
CA LEU A 45 14.24 -18.30 -1.58
C LEU A 45 15.51 -17.46 -1.77
N ASN A 46 16.15 -17.08 -0.66
CA ASN A 46 17.38 -16.30 -0.68
C ASN A 46 18.59 -17.10 -1.20
N GLU A 47 18.74 -18.36 -0.80
CA GLU A 47 19.76 -19.28 -1.34
C GLU A 47 19.64 -19.44 -2.87
N GLU A 48 18.40 -19.44 -3.37
CA GLU A 48 18.08 -19.58 -4.80
C GLU A 48 18.10 -18.26 -5.59
N GLY A 49 18.49 -17.16 -4.93
CA GLY A 49 18.57 -15.82 -5.53
C GLY A 49 17.20 -15.21 -5.88
N ILE A 50 16.12 -15.70 -5.27
CA ILE A 50 14.77 -15.16 -5.49
C ILE A 50 14.63 -13.85 -4.73
N THR A 51 14.36 -12.79 -5.45
CA THR A 51 14.12 -11.47 -4.86
C THR A 51 12.70 -11.41 -4.32
N ILE A 52 12.58 -11.07 -3.03
CA ILE A 52 11.28 -10.84 -2.39
C ILE A 52 11.13 -9.36 -2.07
N ILE A 53 9.94 -8.82 -2.29
CA ILE A 53 9.61 -7.42 -2.03
C ILE A 53 8.45 -7.39 -1.03
N GLU A 54 8.63 -6.73 0.11
CA GLU A 54 7.58 -6.58 1.11
C GLU A 54 6.33 -5.89 0.54
N TRP A 55 5.15 -6.40 0.89
CA TRP A 55 3.87 -5.82 0.48
C TRP A 55 2.81 -5.89 1.59
N GLU A 56 1.70 -5.17 1.44
CA GLU A 56 0.61 -5.03 2.43
C GLU A 56 1.15 -4.75 3.85
N ILE A 57 0.75 -5.55 4.85
CA ILE A 57 1.06 -5.38 6.28
C ILE A 57 2.55 -5.10 6.53
N MET A 58 3.42 -5.79 5.81
CA MET A 58 4.87 -5.70 5.97
C MET A 58 5.40 -4.34 5.52
N LEU A 59 4.98 -3.94 4.32
CA LEU A 59 5.29 -2.64 3.73
C LEU A 59 4.69 -1.50 4.57
N LEU A 60 3.42 -1.63 4.96
CA LEU A 60 2.71 -0.64 5.75
C LEU A 60 3.42 -0.38 7.09
N ARG A 61 3.84 -1.43 7.80
CA ARG A 61 4.66 -1.27 9.02
C ARG A 61 5.95 -0.49 8.76
N ARG A 62 6.64 -0.75 7.65
CA ARG A 62 7.87 -0.02 7.30
C ARG A 62 7.61 1.45 6.98
N LEU A 63 6.43 1.75 6.46
CA LEU A 63 5.93 3.11 6.27
C LEU A 63 5.43 3.74 7.60
N ASN A 64 5.69 3.10 8.75
CA ASN A 64 5.21 3.48 10.08
C ASN A 64 3.68 3.50 10.23
N TYR A 65 2.96 2.73 9.41
CA TYR A 65 1.51 2.59 9.52
C TYR A 65 1.16 1.78 10.79
N PRO A 66 0.27 2.28 11.66
CA PRO A 66 -0.15 1.56 12.86
C PRO A 66 -1.07 0.39 12.50
N LEU A 67 -0.53 -0.83 12.47
CA LEU A 67 -1.30 -2.05 12.22
C LEU A 67 -1.27 -2.96 13.43
N ALA A 68 -2.41 -3.62 13.70
CA ALA A 68 -2.41 -4.77 14.60
C ALA A 68 -1.53 -5.88 14.03
N ASP A 69 -0.91 -6.63 14.95
CA ASP A 69 -0.06 -7.73 14.58
C ASP A 69 -0.87 -8.89 14.02
N GLY A 70 -0.89 -8.96 12.68
CA GLY A 70 -1.30 -10.15 11.94
C GLY A 70 -0.08 -11.03 11.65
N ASP A 71 -0.29 -12.34 11.69
CA ASP A 71 0.73 -13.33 11.31
C ASP A 71 0.74 -13.64 9.81
N SER A 72 -0.17 -13.03 9.03
CA SER A 72 -0.14 -13.13 7.58
C SER A 72 1.02 -12.31 6.98
N ARG A 73 1.57 -12.80 5.87
CA ARG A 73 2.73 -12.24 5.18
C ARG A 73 2.46 -12.18 3.68
N PHE A 74 2.85 -11.07 3.08
CA PHE A 74 2.55 -10.74 1.68
C PHE A 74 3.82 -10.21 1.03
N PHE A 75 4.20 -10.85 -0.08
CA PHE A 75 5.40 -10.50 -0.82
C PHE A 75 5.08 -10.37 -2.32
N LEU A 76 5.76 -9.44 -2.99
CA LEU A 76 5.87 -9.43 -4.44
C LEU A 76 7.16 -10.13 -4.85
N VAL A 77 7.14 -10.80 -5.99
CA VAL A 77 8.27 -11.54 -6.55
C VAL A 77 8.36 -11.24 -8.05
N PRO A 78 9.56 -11.11 -8.65
CA PRO A 78 9.70 -11.03 -10.09
C PRO A 78 8.92 -12.15 -10.80
N ASP A 79 8.22 -11.79 -11.87
CA ASP A 79 7.27 -12.64 -12.56
C ASP A 79 7.87 -13.97 -13.05
N ASP A 80 9.13 -13.94 -13.48
CA ASP A 80 9.90 -15.09 -13.94
C ASP A 80 10.32 -16.04 -12.81
N GLN A 81 10.31 -15.58 -11.55
CA GLN A 81 10.73 -16.34 -10.39
C GLN A 81 9.57 -16.98 -9.62
N ILE A 82 8.34 -16.46 -9.78
CA ILE A 82 7.19 -16.87 -8.95
C ILE A 82 6.85 -18.36 -9.04
N GLN A 83 7.04 -18.97 -10.21
CA GLN A 83 6.72 -20.38 -10.43
C GLN A 83 7.66 -21.34 -9.70
N ARG A 84 8.83 -20.88 -9.25
CA ARG A 84 9.79 -21.68 -8.47
C ARG A 84 9.39 -21.83 -7.00
N ILE A 85 8.52 -20.95 -6.50
CA ILE A 85 8.18 -20.90 -5.07
C ILE A 85 7.52 -22.20 -4.57
N PRO A 86 6.53 -22.79 -5.26
CA PRO A 86 5.96 -24.08 -4.87
C PRO A 86 7.00 -25.20 -4.71
N ASP A 87 7.95 -25.31 -5.64
CA ASP A 87 8.97 -26.36 -5.64
C ASP A 87 9.95 -26.20 -4.47
N LEU A 88 10.23 -24.96 -4.07
CA LEU A 88 11.08 -24.65 -2.92
C LEU A 88 10.34 -24.84 -1.58
N ALA A 89 9.03 -24.67 -1.57
CA ALA A 89 8.17 -24.82 -0.41
C ALA A 89 7.81 -26.28 -0.10
N ALA A 90 7.66 -27.14 -1.11
CA ALA A 90 7.24 -28.52 -0.91
C ALA A 90 8.18 -29.35 0.02
N PRO A 91 9.53 -29.28 -0.09
CA PRO A 91 10.43 -30.06 0.76
C PRO A 91 10.41 -29.65 2.25
N ILE A 92 9.84 -28.49 2.58
CA ILE A 92 9.65 -28.05 3.97
C ILE A 92 8.21 -28.25 4.46
N GLY A 93 7.37 -28.94 3.68
CA GLY A 93 5.99 -29.27 4.05
C GLY A 93 4.98 -28.14 3.82
N LEU A 94 5.34 -27.11 3.04
CA LEU A 94 4.42 -26.05 2.65
C LEU A 94 3.89 -26.33 1.24
N TYR A 95 2.58 -26.55 1.15
CA TYR A 95 1.90 -26.82 -0.12
C TYR A 95 0.98 -25.65 -0.50
N PRO A 96 1.01 -25.20 -1.76
CA PRO A 96 0.10 -24.15 -2.19
C PRO A 96 -1.36 -24.55 -2.06
N THR A 97 -2.20 -23.57 -1.72
CA THR A 97 -3.64 -23.68 -1.66
C THR A 97 -4.24 -23.41 -3.04
N TYR A 98 -4.64 -24.50 -3.71
CA TYR A 98 -5.28 -24.42 -5.02
C TYR A 98 -6.81 -24.28 -4.88
N GLY A 99 -7.41 -23.51 -5.80
CA GLY A 99 -8.86 -23.34 -5.91
C GLY A 99 -9.48 -22.26 -5.01
N GLU A 100 -10.78 -22.00 -5.25
CA GLU A 100 -11.61 -21.11 -4.44
C GLU A 100 -12.18 -21.81 -3.19
N THR A 101 -12.15 -23.15 -3.18
CA THR A 101 -12.81 -24.00 -2.17
C THR A 101 -12.02 -24.15 -0.87
N SER A 102 -10.70 -23.92 -0.88
CA SER A 102 -9.85 -24.13 0.30
C SER A 102 -9.70 -22.89 1.19
N LEU A 103 -9.66 -21.68 0.61
CA LEU A 103 -9.71 -20.40 1.34
C LEU A 103 -10.33 -19.28 0.49
N ARG A 104 -11.37 -18.65 1.04
CA ARG A 104 -11.92 -17.40 0.48
C ARG A 104 -10.85 -16.32 0.47
N LYS A 105 -10.69 -15.62 -0.65
CA LYS A 105 -9.78 -14.47 -0.78
C LYS A 105 -10.16 -13.37 0.20
N ALA A 106 -9.24 -13.02 1.10
CA ALA A 106 -9.44 -11.97 2.10
C ALA A 106 -8.70 -10.68 1.69
N TRP A 107 -7.48 -10.84 1.16
CA TRP A 107 -6.58 -9.74 0.85
C TRP A 107 -6.56 -9.40 -0.65
N ALA A 108 -6.28 -8.14 -0.99
CA ALA A 108 -6.28 -7.67 -2.38
C ALA A 108 -5.25 -8.42 -3.24
N ILE A 109 -4.06 -8.64 -2.69
CA ILE A 109 -2.97 -9.39 -3.34
C ILE A 109 -3.34 -10.82 -3.76
N GLU A 110 -4.29 -11.48 -3.08
CA GLU A 110 -4.76 -12.81 -3.49
C GLU A 110 -5.56 -12.81 -4.80
N HIS A 111 -5.98 -11.63 -5.27
CA HIS A 111 -6.61 -11.46 -6.57
C HIS A 111 -5.62 -11.38 -7.72
N ALA A 112 -4.31 -11.26 -7.45
CA ALA A 112 -3.30 -11.28 -8.49
C ALA A 112 -3.30 -12.62 -9.24
N ARG A 113 -3.32 -12.56 -10.58
CA ARG A 113 -3.18 -13.75 -11.42
C ARG A 113 -1.80 -14.33 -11.24
N GLY A 114 -1.71 -15.64 -10.98
CA GLY A 114 -0.44 -16.31 -10.71
C GLY A 114 0.06 -16.20 -9.26
N ALA A 115 -0.73 -15.60 -8.35
CA ALA A 115 -0.37 -15.59 -6.94
C ALA A 115 -0.28 -17.01 -6.36
N VAL A 116 0.77 -17.27 -5.59
CA VAL A 116 1.00 -18.50 -4.84
C VAL A 116 0.61 -18.25 -3.38
N ARG A 117 -0.31 -19.05 -2.85
CA ARG A 117 -0.91 -18.86 -1.52
C ARG A 117 -0.64 -20.08 -0.66
N PHE A 118 -0.14 -19.90 0.55
CA PHE A 118 0.01 -20.94 1.55
C PHE A 118 -0.86 -20.62 2.77
N GLN A 119 -1.49 -21.65 3.32
CA GLN A 119 -2.12 -21.56 4.63
C GLN A 119 -1.10 -21.92 5.69
N LEU A 120 -0.94 -21.05 6.68
CA LEU A 120 -0.08 -21.28 7.83
C LEU A 120 -0.97 -21.70 9.01
N GLY A 121 -0.66 -22.86 9.60
CA GLY A 121 -1.43 -23.42 10.71
C GLY A 121 -2.63 -24.28 10.30
N PRO A 122 -3.25 -24.98 11.25
CA PRO A 122 -4.37 -25.87 10.99
C PRO A 122 -5.58 -25.07 10.46
N PRO A 123 -6.31 -25.62 9.47
CA PRO A 123 -7.62 -25.10 9.13
C PRO A 123 -8.54 -25.25 10.35
N ASP A 124 -9.19 -24.16 10.74
CA ASP A 124 -10.37 -24.18 11.60
C ASP A 124 -10.14 -24.56 13.07
N ILE A 125 -9.75 -23.56 13.87
CA ILE A 125 -10.37 -23.42 15.20
C ILE A 125 -11.54 -22.45 15.02
N PRO A 126 -12.80 -22.92 15.10
CA PRO A 126 -13.98 -22.06 15.02
C PRO A 126 -13.85 -20.90 16.01
N GLY A 127 -13.95 -19.66 15.52
CA GLY A 127 -13.86 -18.45 16.34
C GLY A 127 -12.44 -17.89 16.56
N LYS A 128 -11.36 -18.57 16.13
CA LYS A 128 -10.03 -17.95 16.11
C LYS A 128 -9.80 -17.23 14.78
N MET A 129 -9.57 -15.93 14.90
CA MET A 129 -9.48 -14.98 13.80
C MET A 129 -8.35 -15.34 12.82
N LEU A 130 -8.73 -15.37 11.54
CA LEU A 130 -7.88 -15.32 10.35
C LEU A 130 -6.84 -16.44 10.25
N ASN A 131 -7.15 -17.47 9.46
CA ASN A 131 -6.16 -18.41 8.93
C ASN A 131 -4.95 -17.61 8.44
N GLN A 132 -3.80 -17.79 9.10
CA GLN A 132 -2.57 -17.10 8.77
C GLN A 132 -2.21 -17.43 7.33
N ARG A 133 -1.88 -16.42 6.51
CA ARG A 133 -1.61 -16.62 5.07
C ARG A 133 -0.21 -16.18 4.74
N LEU A 134 0.46 -16.95 3.90
CA LEU A 134 1.66 -16.49 3.20
C LEU A 134 1.30 -16.41 1.71
N VAL A 135 1.42 -15.22 1.13
CA VAL A 135 1.06 -14.99 -0.27
C VAL A 135 2.22 -14.33 -1.00
N PHE A 136 2.54 -14.90 -2.16
CA PHE A 136 3.46 -14.33 -3.13
C PHE A 136 2.67 -13.95 -4.38
N ALA A 137 2.84 -12.73 -4.88
CA ALA A 137 2.22 -12.27 -6.11
C ALA A 137 3.26 -11.73 -7.10
N PRO A 138 2.98 -11.77 -8.42
CA PRO A 138 3.92 -11.25 -9.39
C PRO A 138 4.06 -9.73 -9.25
N LEU A 139 5.30 -9.24 -9.37
CA LEU A 139 5.60 -7.82 -9.24
C LEU A 139 4.80 -6.98 -10.25
N SER A 140 4.65 -7.47 -11.48
CA SER A 140 3.92 -6.79 -12.56
C SER A 140 2.45 -6.50 -12.24
N TRP A 141 1.84 -7.26 -11.33
CA TRP A 141 0.45 -7.06 -10.91
C TRP A 141 0.23 -5.64 -10.35
N THR A 142 1.22 -5.14 -9.61
CA THR A 142 1.22 -3.77 -9.06
C THR A 142 1.61 -2.70 -10.07
N GLY A 143 2.25 -3.09 -11.18
CA GLY A 143 2.89 -2.18 -12.13
C GLY A 143 4.20 -1.57 -11.62
N LEU A 144 4.76 -2.09 -10.52
CA LEU A 144 6.08 -1.72 -10.06
C LEU A 144 7.16 -2.30 -10.97
N THR A 145 8.30 -1.62 -11.05
CA THR A 145 9.57 -2.19 -11.55
C THR A 145 10.54 -2.38 -10.40
N LEU A 146 11.58 -3.20 -10.61
CA LEU A 146 12.55 -3.51 -9.55
C LEU A 146 13.33 -2.25 -9.10
N ASP A 147 13.57 -1.35 -10.03
CA ASP A 147 14.16 -0.02 -9.88
C ASP A 147 13.30 0.95 -9.03
N GLU A 148 11.99 0.71 -8.90
CA GLU A 148 11.12 1.44 -7.97
C GLU A 148 11.15 0.88 -6.53
N THR A 149 11.93 -0.16 -6.27
CA THR A 149 12.06 -0.78 -4.95
C THR A 149 13.44 -0.52 -4.37
N VAL A 150 13.57 -0.54 -3.06
CA VAL A 150 14.84 -0.29 -2.36
C VAL A 150 15.26 -1.50 -1.53
N PRO A 151 16.57 -1.84 -1.47
CA PRO A 151 17.04 -2.89 -0.58
C PRO A 151 16.68 -2.61 0.86
N ILE A 152 16.28 -3.63 1.61
CA ILE A 152 16.07 -3.51 3.05
C ILE A 152 17.46 -3.54 3.71
N PRO A 153 17.82 -2.54 4.54
CA PRO A 153 19.09 -2.55 5.23
C PRO A 153 19.22 -3.79 6.12
N PRO A 154 20.34 -4.54 6.09
CA PRO A 154 20.51 -5.78 6.86
C PRO A 154 20.55 -5.58 8.39
N LYS A 155 20.56 -4.32 8.84
CA LYS A 155 20.56 -3.93 10.25
C LYS A 155 19.78 -2.63 10.42
N ASP A 156 18.45 -2.69 10.34
CA ASP A 156 17.67 -1.72 11.12
C ASP A 156 17.98 -2.02 12.59
N LYS A 157 18.99 -1.33 13.14
CA LYS A 157 19.42 -1.45 14.55
C LYS A 157 18.43 -0.83 15.52
N ASP A 158 17.30 -0.35 15.04
CA ASP A 158 16.28 0.28 15.87
C ASP A 158 15.38 -0.81 16.46
N PRO A 159 15.56 -1.20 17.75
CA PRO A 159 14.73 -2.20 18.39
C PRO A 159 13.32 -1.68 18.70
N SER A 160 13.07 -0.37 18.52
CA SER A 160 11.74 0.25 18.73
C SER A 160 10.82 0.07 17.53
N ARG A 161 11.40 -0.08 16.33
CA ARG A 161 10.67 -0.56 15.17
C ARG A 161 10.58 -2.07 15.32
N LEU A 162 9.36 -2.61 15.29
CA LEU A 162 9.05 -4.05 15.23
C LEU A 162 9.56 -4.64 13.89
N VAL A 163 10.84 -4.48 13.62
CA VAL A 163 11.50 -4.96 12.41
C VAL A 163 11.77 -6.42 12.63
N ILE A 164 11.14 -7.17 11.74
CA ILE A 164 11.30 -8.58 11.49
C ILE A 164 12.79 -8.91 11.51
N HIS A 165 13.23 -9.62 12.55
CA HIS A 165 14.65 -9.86 12.77
C HIS A 165 15.31 -10.82 11.77
N ASN A 166 14.58 -11.33 10.78
CA ASN A 166 15.05 -12.33 9.81
C ASN A 166 14.58 -11.99 8.39
N VAL A 167 14.79 -10.76 7.94
CA VAL A 167 14.55 -10.41 6.52
C VAL A 167 15.76 -10.91 5.71
N PRO A 168 15.55 -11.79 4.70
CA PRO A 168 16.66 -12.29 3.89
C PRO A 168 17.47 -11.19 3.19
N PRO A 169 18.78 -11.38 2.95
CA PRO A 169 19.65 -10.40 2.28
C PRO A 169 19.12 -9.82 0.96
N TYR A 170 18.43 -10.62 0.12
CA TYR A 170 17.85 -10.16 -1.15
C TYR A 170 16.46 -9.54 -1.03
N SER A 171 16.04 -9.18 0.19
CA SER A 171 14.74 -8.57 0.39
C SER A 171 14.76 -7.09 0.09
N ARG A 172 13.66 -6.64 -0.50
CA ARG A 172 13.44 -5.26 -0.91
C ARG A 172 12.12 -4.77 -0.33
N THR A 173 11.97 -3.47 -0.29
CA THR A 173 10.74 -2.81 0.13
C THR A 173 10.40 -1.71 -0.86
N VAL A 174 9.23 -1.11 -0.71
CA VAL A 174 8.71 -0.11 -1.64
C VAL A 174 8.66 1.24 -0.93
N PRO A 175 9.33 2.30 -1.43
CA PRO A 175 9.22 3.62 -0.83
C PRO A 175 7.78 4.16 -0.93
N LEU A 176 7.45 5.14 -0.08
CA LEU A 176 6.09 5.70 0.00
C LEU A 176 5.53 6.12 -1.37
N GLN A 177 6.32 6.88 -2.13
CA GLN A 177 5.94 7.35 -3.46
C GLN A 177 5.57 6.18 -4.39
N ALA A 178 6.44 5.17 -4.49
CA ALA A 178 6.20 4.02 -5.36
C ALA A 178 4.99 3.19 -4.89
N THR A 179 4.79 3.09 -3.57
CA THR A 179 3.62 2.44 -2.97
C THR A 179 2.32 3.13 -3.38
N CYS A 180 2.24 4.45 -3.18
CA CYS A 180 1.06 5.23 -3.55
C CYS A 180 0.79 5.19 -5.06
N THR A 181 1.86 5.26 -5.87
CA THR A 181 1.75 5.18 -7.32
C THR A 181 1.26 3.80 -7.78
N ALA A 182 1.78 2.72 -7.18
CA ALA A 182 1.33 1.35 -7.44
C ALA A 182 -0.15 1.15 -7.07
N LEU A 183 -0.58 1.62 -5.90
CA LEU A 183 -2.00 1.56 -5.49
C LEU A 183 -2.91 2.33 -6.46
N ALA A 184 -2.49 3.51 -6.92
CA ALA A 184 -3.22 4.29 -7.92
C ALA A 184 -3.29 3.57 -9.28
N ARG A 185 -2.18 2.98 -9.76
CA ARG A 185 -2.13 2.16 -10.99
C ARG A 185 -3.10 0.98 -10.89
N MET A 186 -3.05 0.24 -9.78
CA MET A 186 -3.94 -0.90 -9.55
C MET A 186 -5.41 -0.48 -9.51
N ALA A 187 -5.74 0.60 -8.81
CA ALA A 187 -7.09 1.16 -8.82
C ALA A 187 -7.55 1.57 -10.23
N ALA A 188 -6.64 2.13 -11.04
CA ALA A 188 -6.96 2.56 -12.40
C ALA A 188 -7.15 1.41 -13.39
N ARG A 189 -6.55 0.24 -13.14
CA ARG A 189 -6.73 -0.98 -13.94
C ARG A 189 -8.05 -1.71 -13.66
N GLU A 190 -8.72 -1.38 -12.58
CA GLU A 190 -9.97 -2.01 -12.16
C GLU A 190 -11.20 -1.24 -12.66
N ASP A 191 -12.32 -1.96 -12.81
CA ASP A 191 -13.60 -1.34 -13.14
C ASP A 191 -14.09 -0.46 -11.99
N ARG A 192 -14.83 0.61 -12.30
CA ARG A 192 -15.33 1.57 -11.30
C ARG A 192 -16.17 0.92 -10.19
N ARG A 193 -16.88 -0.18 -10.50
CA ARG A 193 -17.73 -0.93 -9.56
C ARG A 193 -17.01 -2.11 -8.89
N SER A 194 -15.74 -2.36 -9.23
CA SER A 194 -14.96 -3.45 -8.65
C SER A 194 -14.72 -3.21 -7.16
N ARG A 195 -15.02 -4.22 -6.33
CA ARG A 195 -14.69 -4.17 -4.89
C ARG A 195 -13.18 -4.08 -4.68
N LEU A 196 -12.39 -4.68 -5.56
CA LEU A 196 -10.94 -4.65 -5.49
C LEU A 196 -10.41 -3.24 -5.72
N ARG A 197 -11.02 -2.49 -6.65
CA ARG A 197 -10.76 -1.07 -6.82
C ARG A 197 -10.98 -0.28 -5.53
N GLY A 198 -12.12 -0.52 -4.88
CA GLY A 198 -12.46 0.09 -3.59
C GLY A 198 -11.34 -0.12 -2.57
N LYS A 199 -10.87 -1.37 -2.41
CA LYS A 199 -9.74 -1.72 -1.54
C LYS A 199 -8.45 -0.98 -1.87
N PHE A 200 -8.10 -0.82 -3.16
CA PHE A 200 -6.88 -0.08 -3.51
C PHE A 200 -7.00 1.43 -3.21
N THR A 201 -8.16 2.03 -3.49
CA THR A 201 -8.39 3.45 -3.17
C THR A 201 -8.46 3.71 -1.68
N GLU A 202 -8.98 2.73 -0.94
CA GLU A 202 -8.96 2.64 0.51
C GLU A 202 -7.52 2.66 1.03
N SER A 203 -6.73 1.65 0.66
CA SER A 203 -5.33 1.56 1.04
C SER A 203 -4.53 2.79 0.65
N LEU A 204 -4.77 3.38 -0.53
CA LEU A 204 -4.10 4.61 -0.95
C LEU A 204 -4.43 5.77 -0.02
N GLY A 205 -5.71 6.04 0.24
CA GLY A 205 -6.14 7.12 1.14
C GLY A 205 -5.58 6.93 2.55
N SER A 206 -5.65 5.71 3.07
CA SER A 206 -5.08 5.32 4.36
C SER A 206 -3.58 5.60 4.44
N VAL A 207 -2.80 5.06 3.50
CA VAL A 207 -1.33 5.25 3.48
C VAL A 207 -0.99 6.73 3.44
N MET A 208 -1.68 7.50 2.61
CA MET A 208 -1.46 8.93 2.48
C MET A 208 -1.71 9.68 3.79
N VAL A 209 -2.76 9.32 4.53
CA VAL A 209 -3.07 9.97 5.82
C VAL A 209 -2.02 9.64 6.86
N GLU A 210 -1.78 8.36 7.11
CA GLU A 210 -0.90 7.94 8.21
C GLU A 210 0.57 8.30 7.99
N THR A 211 0.98 8.54 6.73
CA THR A 211 2.37 8.84 6.42
C THR A 211 2.68 10.32 6.19
N LEU A 212 1.69 11.12 5.76
CA LEU A 212 1.90 12.55 5.48
C LEU A 212 1.32 13.48 6.53
N PHE A 213 0.45 13.00 7.42
CA PHE A 213 -0.17 13.78 8.47
C PHE A 213 0.25 13.26 9.83
N ASP A 214 0.33 14.17 10.79
CA ASP A 214 0.63 13.83 12.17
C ASP A 214 -0.62 13.26 12.84
N THR A 215 -0.85 11.94 12.78
CA THR A 215 -2.03 11.33 13.42
C THR A 215 -1.89 11.13 14.94
N SER A 216 -0.79 11.62 15.54
CA SER A 216 -0.50 11.41 16.97
C SER A 216 -1.46 12.12 17.92
N TYR A 217 -2.10 13.19 17.47
CA TYR A 217 -3.04 13.97 18.30
C TYR A 217 -4.45 13.36 18.37
N GLU A 218 -4.77 12.33 17.59
CA GLU A 218 -6.14 11.81 17.51
C GLU A 218 -6.60 11.04 18.77
N GLY A 219 -5.68 10.59 19.64
CA GLY A 219 -6.00 9.90 20.89
C GLY A 219 -6.97 8.69 20.75
N ASP A 220 -7.41 8.14 21.88
CA ASP A 220 -8.41 7.05 21.91
C ASP A 220 -9.85 7.55 21.59
N TYR A 221 -10.04 8.86 21.50
CA TYR A 221 -11.33 9.50 21.27
C TYR A 221 -11.17 10.67 20.29
N ALA A 222 -10.98 10.34 19.01
CA ALA A 222 -11.11 11.33 17.94
C ALA A 222 -12.55 11.86 17.94
N VAL A 223 -12.78 12.98 18.63
CA VAL A 223 -14.07 13.67 18.60
C VAL A 223 -14.28 14.09 17.16
N THR A 224 -15.27 13.50 16.50
CA THR A 224 -15.65 13.91 15.15
C THR A 224 -16.21 15.34 15.25
N LEU A 225 -15.39 16.32 14.93
CA LEU A 225 -15.80 17.73 14.98
C LEU A 225 -16.87 18.02 13.92
N PRO A 226 -17.85 18.90 14.22
CA PRO A 226 -18.87 19.32 13.26
C PRO A 226 -18.28 19.94 11.99
N ASN A 227 -19.13 20.01 10.96
CA ASN A 227 -18.76 20.54 9.65
C ASN A 227 -18.40 22.01 9.58
N GLU A 228 -18.48 22.72 10.70
CA GLU A 228 -18.43 24.17 10.83
C GLU A 228 -17.18 24.67 11.56
N VAL A 229 -16.32 23.77 12.05
CA VAL A 229 -15.04 24.12 12.69
C VAL A 229 -13.96 24.39 11.65
N LEU A 230 -13.41 25.62 11.65
CA LEU A 230 -12.35 26.03 10.70
C LEU A 230 -11.10 25.20 10.95
N LEU A 231 -10.33 24.91 9.89
CA LEU A 231 -9.02 24.29 10.05
C LEU A 231 -8.13 25.25 10.83
N SER A 232 -7.40 24.70 11.80
CA SER A 232 -6.31 25.39 12.46
C SER A 232 -5.17 25.70 11.48
N GLU A 233 -4.34 26.67 11.80
CA GLU A 233 -3.14 26.99 11.02
C GLU A 233 -2.20 25.78 10.91
N LYS A 234 -2.14 24.93 11.95
CA LYS A 234 -1.37 23.67 11.95
C LYS A 234 -1.89 22.72 10.87
N GLU A 235 -3.19 22.44 10.84
CA GLU A 235 -3.79 21.55 9.84
C GLU A 235 -3.59 22.06 8.41
N VAL A 236 -3.70 23.38 8.19
CA VAL A 236 -3.42 23.99 6.88
C VAL A 236 -1.96 23.79 6.49
N ALA A 237 -1.02 23.99 7.42
CA ALA A 237 0.40 23.78 7.18
C ALA A 237 0.72 22.30 6.87
N GLU A 238 0.08 21.36 7.56
CA GLU A 238 0.23 19.92 7.29
C GLU A 238 -0.25 19.55 5.88
N ILE A 239 -1.40 20.07 5.45
CA ILE A 239 -1.91 19.89 4.07
C ILE A 239 -0.92 20.42 3.04
N GLU A 240 -0.40 21.63 3.23
CA GLU A 240 0.57 22.23 2.30
C GLU A 240 1.90 21.46 2.27
N ASN A 241 2.36 20.95 3.41
CA ASN A 241 3.54 20.10 3.49
C ASN A 241 3.34 18.75 2.78
N ALA A 242 2.17 18.13 2.95
CA ALA A 242 1.81 16.90 2.24
C ALA A 242 1.78 17.13 0.72
N ILE A 243 1.17 18.22 0.26
CA ILE A 243 1.16 18.61 -1.17
C ILE A 243 2.57 18.86 -1.68
N LYS A 244 3.39 19.61 -0.94
CA LYS A 244 4.78 19.89 -1.30
C LYS A 244 5.58 18.58 -1.45
N THR A 245 5.37 17.64 -0.54
CA THR A 245 5.98 16.31 -0.58
C THR A 245 5.59 15.56 -1.85
N VAL A 246 4.29 15.47 -2.15
CA VAL A 246 3.79 14.79 -3.37
C VAL A 246 4.26 15.47 -4.65
N LYS A 247 4.34 16.81 -4.68
CA LYS A 247 4.89 17.55 -5.83
C LYS A 247 6.38 17.29 -6.06
N GLY A 248 7.12 16.93 -5.00
CA GLY A 248 8.52 16.55 -5.09
C GLY A 248 8.75 15.13 -5.62
N TRP A 249 7.69 14.32 -5.77
CA TRP A 249 7.79 12.96 -6.28
C TRP A 249 8.08 12.92 -7.79
N THR A 250 8.88 11.94 -8.20
CA THR A 250 9.24 11.72 -9.61
C THR A 250 8.39 10.65 -10.27
N PHE A 251 7.51 11.02 -11.19
CA PHE A 251 6.64 10.07 -11.88
C PHE A 251 7.27 9.57 -13.19
N ARG A 252 6.86 8.39 -13.64
CA ARG A 252 7.18 7.94 -15.00
C ARG A 252 6.46 8.81 -16.02
N SER A 253 6.99 8.82 -17.24
CA SER A 253 6.34 9.48 -18.38
C SER A 253 4.89 9.01 -18.53
N GLY A 254 3.95 9.94 -18.48
CA GLY A 254 2.51 9.66 -18.62
C GLY A 254 1.81 9.31 -17.30
N GLU A 255 2.50 9.31 -16.17
CA GLU A 255 1.94 9.06 -14.83
C GLU A 255 1.90 10.31 -13.95
N GLU A 256 2.26 11.48 -14.47
CA GLU A 256 2.24 12.77 -13.77
C GLU A 256 0.82 13.16 -13.33
N TRP A 257 -0.20 12.58 -13.97
CA TRP A 257 -1.58 12.71 -13.54
C TRP A 257 -1.83 12.12 -12.16
N ILE A 258 -1.07 11.08 -11.73
CA ILE A 258 -1.22 10.45 -10.42
C ILE A 258 -0.87 11.47 -9.33
N GLY A 259 0.29 12.12 -9.44
CA GLY A 259 0.71 13.16 -8.51
C GLY A 259 -0.29 14.32 -8.43
N ARG A 260 -0.75 14.82 -9.59
CA ARG A 260 -1.79 15.86 -9.64
C ARG A 260 -3.09 15.41 -8.96
N TYR A 261 -3.50 14.17 -9.19
CA TYR A 261 -4.71 13.60 -8.58
C TYR A 261 -4.57 13.51 -7.07
N ILE A 262 -3.46 12.98 -6.57
CA ILE A 262 -3.19 12.86 -5.13
C ILE A 262 -3.20 14.24 -4.48
N CYS A 263 -2.57 15.25 -5.07
CA CYS A 263 -2.64 16.63 -4.56
C CYS A 263 -4.09 17.16 -4.51
N GLN A 264 -4.90 16.88 -5.53
CA GLN A 264 -6.32 17.27 -5.55
C GLN A 264 -7.11 16.54 -4.46
N ALA A 265 -6.84 15.25 -4.25
CA ALA A 265 -7.50 14.47 -3.21
C ALA A 265 -7.13 14.96 -1.80
N ILE A 266 -5.86 15.30 -1.56
CA ILE A 266 -5.40 15.94 -0.30
C ILE A 266 -6.14 17.26 -0.06
N ARG A 267 -6.38 18.06 -1.10
CA ARG A 267 -7.19 19.29 -1.03
C ARG A 267 -8.70 19.05 -1.02
N ASN A 268 -9.18 17.81 -0.97
CA ASN A 268 -10.57 17.45 -1.26
C ASN A 268 -11.18 18.08 -2.53
N GLU A 269 -10.37 18.40 -3.52
CA GLU A 269 -10.90 18.82 -4.81
C GLU A 269 -11.46 17.62 -5.57
N ARG A 270 -11.07 16.39 -5.17
CA ARG A 270 -11.55 15.11 -5.70
C ARG A 270 -11.65 14.04 -4.62
N GLU A 271 -12.59 13.12 -4.77
CA GLU A 271 -12.70 11.94 -3.90
C GLU A 271 -11.74 10.82 -4.35
N TRP A 272 -11.20 10.00 -3.45
CA TRP A 272 -10.33 8.88 -3.85
C TRP A 272 -11.01 7.88 -4.79
N ASN A 273 -12.32 7.69 -4.67
CA ASN A 273 -13.10 6.81 -5.55
C ASN A 273 -13.23 7.35 -7.00
N GLN A 274 -12.96 8.64 -7.24
CA GLN A 274 -13.02 9.28 -8.56
C GLN A 274 -11.73 9.11 -9.38
N LEU A 275 -10.76 8.35 -8.86
CA LEU A 275 -9.57 7.99 -9.62
C LEU A 275 -9.99 7.42 -10.99
N PRO A 276 -9.15 7.54 -12.03
CA PRO A 276 -9.40 6.85 -13.29
C PRO A 276 -9.72 5.37 -13.04
N ALA A 277 -10.50 4.78 -13.93
CA ALA A 277 -10.89 3.38 -13.87
C ALA A 277 -10.76 2.80 -15.28
N ARG A 278 -10.71 1.47 -15.38
CA ARG A 278 -10.55 0.79 -16.67
C ARG A 278 -11.64 1.24 -17.64
N GLY A 279 -11.23 1.59 -18.87
CA GLY A 279 -12.13 2.06 -19.91
C GLY A 279 -12.66 3.49 -19.72
N GLY A 280 -12.29 4.19 -18.65
CA GLY A 280 -12.60 5.60 -18.46
C GLY A 280 -11.58 6.49 -19.18
N VAL A 281 -12.06 7.42 -20.02
CA VAL A 281 -11.22 8.53 -20.50
C VAL A 281 -10.87 9.40 -19.29
N PHE A 282 -9.57 9.63 -19.06
CA PHE A 282 -9.14 10.62 -18.06
C PHE A 282 -9.69 11.98 -18.49
N GLN A 283 -10.71 12.47 -17.80
CA GLN A 283 -11.15 13.85 -17.96
C GLN A 283 -10.33 14.72 -17.01
N PRO A 284 -9.39 15.54 -17.51
CA PRO A 284 -8.76 16.55 -16.68
C PRO A 284 -9.87 17.43 -16.08
N PRO A 285 -9.72 17.91 -14.84
CA PRO A 285 -10.77 18.70 -14.22
C PRO A 285 -11.10 19.92 -15.09
N PRO A 286 -12.39 20.27 -15.23
CA PRO A 286 -12.79 21.51 -15.86
C PRO A 286 -12.25 22.65 -14.98
N GLY A 287 -11.20 23.34 -15.44
CA GLY A 287 -10.51 24.37 -14.66
C GLY A 287 -9.01 24.16 -14.48
N GLY A 288 -8.40 23.14 -15.10
CA GLY A 288 -6.95 23.15 -15.29
C GLY A 288 -6.55 24.43 -16.03
N LEU A 289 -5.73 25.27 -15.39
CA LEU A 289 -5.03 26.39 -16.01
C LEU A 289 -4.65 25.99 -17.43
N LYS A 290 -5.25 26.65 -18.42
CA LYS A 290 -4.71 26.66 -19.77
C LYS A 290 -3.30 27.23 -19.63
N LEU A 291 -2.29 26.36 -19.57
CA LEU A 291 -0.96 26.75 -20.02
C LEU A 291 -1.20 27.29 -21.42
N GLY A 292 -1.02 28.60 -21.56
CA GLY A 292 -1.30 29.28 -22.80
C GLY A 292 -0.64 28.52 -23.94
N ASN A 293 -1.40 28.29 -25.00
CA ASN A 293 -0.84 28.02 -26.31
C ASN A 293 0.16 29.14 -26.61
N THR A 294 1.42 28.92 -26.28
CA THR A 294 2.55 29.58 -26.92
C THR A 294 3.20 28.50 -27.76
N GLY A 295 2.53 28.21 -28.87
CA GLY A 295 3.24 27.82 -30.07
C GLY A 295 4.10 29.00 -30.49
N GLN A 296 5.31 29.06 -29.93
CA GLN A 296 6.47 29.68 -30.55
C GLN A 296 7.66 28.79 -30.21
N ILE A 297 7.93 27.86 -31.11
CA ILE A 297 9.26 27.26 -31.24
C ILE A 297 10.17 28.40 -31.64
N SER A 298 11.04 28.84 -30.73
CA SER A 298 12.15 29.73 -31.06
C SER A 298 13.15 28.97 -31.95
N PRO A 299 13.61 29.52 -33.08
CA PRO A 299 14.45 28.80 -34.04
C PRO A 299 15.94 28.71 -33.66
N GLU A 300 16.31 28.83 -32.38
CA GLU A 300 17.72 29.03 -31.99
C GLU A 300 18.45 27.83 -31.39
N PHE A 301 17.90 26.61 -31.45
CA PHE A 301 18.66 25.41 -31.06
C PHE A 301 18.63 24.33 -32.14
N ARG A 302 19.50 24.53 -33.14
CA ARG A 302 20.14 23.45 -33.91
C ARG A 302 21.63 23.45 -33.58
N ILE A 303 22.07 22.50 -32.78
CA ILE A 303 23.35 21.79 -32.90
C ILE A 303 23.07 20.34 -32.55
#